data_AF-A0A3D2R3K0-F1
#
_entry.id   AF-A0A3D2R3K0-F1
#
_cell.length_a   1.000
_cell.length_b   1.000
_cell.length_c   1.000
_cell.angle_alpha   90.00
_cell.angle_beta   90.00
_cell.angle_gamma   90.00
#
_symmetry.space_group_name_H-M   'P 1'
#
loop_
_entity.id
_entity.type
_entity.pdbx_description
1 polymer ?
#
loop_
_entity_poly.entity_id
_entity_poly.type
_entity_poly.pdbx_seq_one_letter_code
_entity_poly.pdbx_strand_id
1 'polypeptide(L)'
;NATTTLSGLRDVQVFLLGEVSSPGLYTLSGSSNILHALNVAGGVSPNGSYRKIEHKRDNKMLSTLDLYDVMVFGSQAFDYSLRSGDIIFVQPKSFEVAISGGVSRQAIFEILPGETVYDAIKFAGDISPSFMGDSFVLNRFEDGMMKD
;
A
#
# COMPACT_ATOMS: atom_id res chain seq x y z
N ASN A 1 -49.25 -1.53 4.34
CA ASN A 1 -47.95 -2.14 4.00
C ASN A 1 -46.99 -1.07 3.56
N ALA A 2 -46.09 -0.62 4.43
CA ALA A 2 -45.02 0.32 4.07
C ALA A 2 -43.74 -0.50 3.82
N THR A 3 -43.32 -0.59 2.57
CA THR A 3 -42.01 -1.11 2.19
C THR A 3 -41.01 0.05 2.24
N THR A 4 -40.17 0.09 3.27
CA THR A 4 -39.00 0.97 3.29
C THR A 4 -37.99 0.42 2.28
N THR A 5 -37.87 1.08 1.14
CA THR A 5 -36.72 0.88 0.26
C THR A 5 -35.48 1.39 0.97
N LEU A 6 -34.41 0.60 1.00
CA LEU A 6 -33.11 1.00 1.53
C LEU A 6 -32.65 2.22 0.72
N SER A 7 -32.75 3.40 1.34
CA SER A 7 -32.31 4.68 0.77
C SER A 7 -30.91 4.51 0.22
N GLY A 8 -30.72 4.81 -1.06
CA GLY A 8 -29.50 4.49 -1.81
C GLY A 8 -28.25 4.89 -1.04
N LEU A 9 -27.23 4.02 -1.09
CA LEU A 9 -25.89 4.34 -0.61
C LEU A 9 -25.49 5.66 -1.25
N ARG A 10 -25.42 6.73 -0.45
CA ARG A 10 -25.16 8.07 -0.96
C ARG A 10 -23.75 8.10 -1.54
N ASP A 11 -23.61 8.60 -2.75
CA ASP A 11 -22.30 8.80 -3.35
C ASP A 11 -21.46 9.79 -2.54
N VAL A 12 -20.16 9.53 -2.48
CA VAL A 12 -19.15 10.38 -1.85
C VAL A 12 -18.13 10.82 -2.88
N GLN A 13 -17.66 12.07 -2.76
CA GLN A 13 -16.62 12.61 -3.63
C GLN A 13 -15.29 12.69 -2.88
N VAL A 14 -14.30 11.91 -3.32
CA VAL A 14 -13.01 11.74 -2.65
C VAL A 14 -11.89 12.17 -3.59
N PHE A 15 -10.93 12.93 -3.09
CA PHE A 15 -9.74 13.29 -3.82
C PHE A 15 -8.69 12.19 -3.70
N LEU A 16 -8.17 11.71 -4.82
CA LEU A 16 -7.01 10.83 -4.88
C LEU A 16 -5.83 11.61 -5.43
N LEU A 17 -4.81 11.83 -4.61
CA LEU A 17 -3.69 12.73 -4.86
C LEU A 17 -2.34 12.07 -4.55
N GLY A 18 -1.26 12.71 -4.97
CA GLY A 18 0.10 12.19 -4.81
C GLY A 18 0.42 11.13 -5.86
N GLU A 19 1.18 10.12 -5.45
CA GLU A 19 1.71 9.07 -6.33
C GLU A 19 0.70 7.95 -6.60
N VAL A 20 -0.44 8.33 -7.18
CA VAL A 20 -1.49 7.43 -7.68
C VAL A 20 -1.45 7.42 -9.21
N SER A 21 -1.82 6.31 -9.85
CA SER A 21 -1.75 6.17 -11.32
C SER A 21 -2.58 7.22 -12.08
N SER A 22 -3.72 7.64 -11.53
CA SER A 22 -4.55 8.70 -12.09
C SER A 22 -5.06 9.63 -10.97
N PRO A 23 -4.35 10.73 -10.68
CA PRO A 23 -4.79 11.68 -9.66
C PRO A 23 -6.06 12.42 -10.09
N GLY A 24 -6.97 12.68 -9.15
CA GLY A 24 -8.20 13.41 -9.45
C GLY A 24 -9.30 13.31 -8.39
N LEU A 25 -10.47 13.85 -8.72
CA LEU A 25 -11.68 13.75 -7.92
C LEU A 25 -12.51 12.56 -8.41
N TYR A 26 -12.85 11.66 -7.48
CA TYR A 26 -13.60 10.43 -7.77
C TYR A 26 -14.94 10.42 -7.04
N THR A 27 -15.99 10.05 -7.75
CA THR A 27 -17.31 9.75 -7.16
C THR A 27 -17.40 8.26 -6.88
N LEU A 28 -17.58 7.89 -5.62
CA LEU A 28 -17.62 6.51 -5.15
C LEU A 28 -18.92 6.25 -4.40
N SER A 29 -19.38 5.00 -4.33
CA SER A 29 -20.44 4.61 -3.40
C SER A 29 -20.05 4.95 -1.96
N GLY A 30 -21.02 5.36 -1.12
CA GLY A 30 -20.80 5.65 0.31
C GLY A 30 -20.36 4.45 1.16
N SER A 31 -20.42 3.22 0.61
CA SER A 31 -19.86 2.02 1.25
C SER A 31 -18.42 1.70 0.82
N SER A 32 -17.82 2.52 -0.06
CA SER A 32 -16.47 2.30 -0.56
C SER A 32 -15.40 2.55 0.50
N ASN A 33 -14.29 1.82 0.39
CA ASN A 33 -13.09 1.98 1.22
C ASN A 33 -11.89 2.46 0.38
N ILE A 34 -10.76 2.70 1.05
CA ILE A 34 -9.53 3.20 0.43
C ILE A 34 -9.02 2.25 -0.66
N LEU A 35 -9.12 0.93 -0.50
CA LEU A 35 -8.71 -0.02 -1.54
C LEU A 35 -9.53 0.14 -2.82
N HIS A 36 -10.85 0.27 -2.68
CA HIS A 36 -11.71 0.50 -3.84
C HIS A 36 -11.39 1.83 -4.52
N ALA A 37 -11.16 2.88 -3.73
CA ALA A 37 -10.75 4.18 -4.24
C ALA A 37 -9.42 4.10 -5.03
N LEU A 38 -8.40 3.44 -4.47
CA LEU A 38 -7.13 3.22 -5.16
C LEU A 38 -7.32 2.42 -6.44
N ASN A 39 -8.14 1.36 -6.41
CA ASN A 39 -8.42 0.52 -7.57
C ASN A 39 -9.02 1.33 -8.74
N VAL A 40 -10.03 2.17 -8.48
CA VAL A 40 -10.64 2.99 -9.54
C VAL A 40 -9.70 4.08 -10.07
N ALA A 41 -8.70 4.49 -9.30
CA ALA A 41 -7.65 5.40 -9.74
C ALA A 41 -6.47 4.70 -10.43
N GLY A 42 -6.58 3.39 -10.69
CA GLY A 42 -5.53 2.60 -11.36
C GLY A 42 -4.40 2.14 -10.45
N GLY A 43 -4.58 2.21 -9.13
CA GLY A 43 -3.61 1.80 -8.13
C GLY A 43 -2.55 2.87 -7.82
N VAL A 44 -1.55 2.44 -7.04
CA VAL A 44 -0.36 3.23 -6.71
C VAL A 44 0.54 3.37 -7.96
N SER A 45 1.11 4.55 -8.18
CA SER A 45 2.02 4.80 -9.32
C SER A 45 3.34 4.02 -9.13
N PRO A 46 4.17 3.87 -10.18
CA PRO A 46 5.49 3.26 -10.04
C PRO A 46 6.42 3.96 -9.04
N ASN A 47 6.17 5.24 -8.70
CA ASN A 47 6.96 6.01 -7.74
C ASN A 47 6.26 6.16 -6.39
N GLY A 48 5.08 5.56 -6.22
CA GLY A 48 4.29 5.67 -5.01
C GLY A 48 4.61 4.61 -3.96
N SER A 49 4.43 5.01 -2.70
CA SER A 49 4.59 4.16 -1.54
C SER A 49 3.39 3.22 -1.43
N TYR A 50 3.67 1.93 -1.35
CA TYR A 50 2.64 0.94 -0.99
C TYR A 50 2.44 0.90 0.54
N ARG A 51 3.40 1.44 1.30
CA ARG A 51 3.44 1.41 2.76
C ARG A 51 2.84 2.67 3.42
N LYS A 52 2.81 3.80 2.70
CA LYS A 52 2.40 5.12 3.23
C LYS A 52 1.29 5.75 2.38
N ILE A 53 0.08 5.27 2.59
CA ILE A 53 -1.13 5.82 1.97
C ILE A 53 -1.96 6.51 3.05
N GLU A 54 -2.10 7.82 2.97
CA GLU A 54 -2.73 8.62 4.01
C GLU A 54 -4.20 8.89 3.70
N HIS A 55 -5.08 8.64 4.67
CA HIS A 55 -6.46 9.09 4.63
C HIS A 55 -6.59 10.36 5.46
N LYS A 56 -7.01 11.46 4.82
CA LYS A 56 -7.17 12.77 5.44
C LYS A 56 -8.59 13.28 5.31
N ARG A 57 -9.03 14.04 6.32
CA ARG A 57 -10.29 14.79 6.36
C ARG A 57 -10.08 16.09 7.12
N ASP A 58 -10.58 17.20 6.59
CA ASP A 58 -10.47 18.52 7.22
C ASP A 58 -9.03 18.87 7.62
N ASN A 59 -8.08 18.55 6.74
CA ASN A 59 -6.63 18.73 6.93
C ASN A 59 -6.03 17.95 8.12
N LYS A 60 -6.72 16.92 8.61
CA LYS A 60 -6.23 16.01 9.65
C LYS A 60 -6.03 14.61 9.08
N MET A 61 -4.95 13.96 9.48
CA MET A 61 -4.74 12.54 9.21
C MET A 61 -5.70 11.71 10.07
N LEU A 62 -6.49 10.85 9.43
CA LEU A 62 -7.38 9.89 10.08
C LEU A 62 -6.68 8.55 10.28
N SER A 63 -6.00 8.07 9.23
CA SER A 63 -5.26 6.81 9.24
C SER A 63 -4.16 6.81 8.18
N THR A 64 -3.23 5.87 8.34
CA THR A 64 -2.28 5.46 7.31
C THR A 64 -2.57 4.00 6.97
N LEU A 65 -2.70 3.71 5.68
CA LEU A 65 -2.85 2.37 5.14
C LEU A 65 -1.49 1.89 4.65
N ASP A 66 -1.15 0.68 5.09
CA ASP A 66 -0.04 -0.10 4.61
C ASP A 66 -0.58 -1.28 3.77
N LEU A 67 -0.29 -1.29 2.47
CA LEU A 67 -0.77 -2.36 1.60
C LEU A 67 -0.05 -3.69 1.84
N TYR A 68 1.09 -3.72 2.55
CA TYR A 68 1.73 -4.98 2.90
C TYR A 68 0.90 -5.72 3.95
N ASP A 69 0.33 -5.00 4.91
CA ASP A 69 -0.62 -5.56 5.88
C ASP A 69 -1.80 -6.24 5.20
N VAL A 70 -2.30 -5.65 4.11
CA VAL A 70 -3.38 -6.23 3.29
C VAL A 70 -2.91 -7.41 2.44
N MET A 71 -1.84 -7.23 1.65
CA MET A 71 -1.49 -8.14 0.56
C MET A 71 -0.56 -9.28 0.98
N VAL A 72 0.25 -9.05 2.01
CA VAL A 72 1.22 -10.02 2.54
C VAL A 72 0.63 -10.73 3.75
N PHE A 73 0.11 -9.95 4.71
CA PHE A 73 -0.33 -10.50 5.99
C PHE A 73 -1.83 -10.78 6.06
N GLY A 74 -2.62 -10.30 5.09
CA GLY A 74 -4.07 -10.49 5.07
C GLY A 74 -4.78 -9.84 6.26
N SER A 75 -4.14 -8.86 6.90
CA SER A 75 -4.56 -8.24 8.15
C SER A 75 -4.77 -6.75 7.93
N GLN A 76 -6.00 -6.31 7.66
CA GLN A 76 -6.33 -4.90 7.74
C GLN A 76 -7.80 -4.69 8.05
N ALA A 77 -8.08 -3.82 9.02
CA ALA A 77 -9.40 -3.24 9.21
C ALA A 77 -9.44 -1.86 8.53
N PHE A 78 -10.51 -1.59 7.77
CA PHE A 78 -10.77 -0.25 7.24
C PHE A 78 -11.63 0.51 8.25
N ASP A 79 -10.96 1.07 9.26
CA ASP A 79 -11.63 1.67 10.42
C ASP A 79 -12.43 2.94 10.07
N TYR A 80 -12.13 3.58 8.94
CA TYR A 80 -12.79 4.80 8.49
C TYR A 80 -13.51 4.60 7.16
N SER A 81 -14.81 4.88 7.18
CA SER A 81 -15.57 5.05 5.94
C SER A 81 -15.20 6.36 5.24
N LEU A 82 -15.19 6.30 3.91
CA LEU A 82 -14.97 7.46 3.07
C LEU A 82 -16.16 8.42 3.14
N ARG A 83 -15.87 9.72 3.13
CA ARG A 83 -16.86 10.81 3.10
C ARG A 83 -16.48 11.81 2.02
N SER A 84 -17.47 12.57 1.55
CA SER A 84 -17.22 13.67 0.62
C SER A 84 -16.25 14.68 1.23
N GLY A 85 -15.24 15.07 0.46
CA GLY A 85 -14.17 15.97 0.90
C GLY A 85 -12.96 15.26 1.51
N ASP A 86 -13.01 13.93 1.67
CA ASP A 86 -11.84 13.16 2.06
C ASP A 86 -10.75 13.22 0.99
N ILE A 87 -9.51 13.08 1.44
CA ILE A 87 -8.33 12.99 0.60
C ILE A 87 -7.63 11.65 0.90
N ILE A 88 -7.38 10.87 -0.14
CA ILE A 88 -6.45 9.75 -0.10
C ILE A 88 -5.18 10.23 -0.79
N PHE A 89 -4.10 10.33 -0.03
CA PHE A 89 -2.83 10.85 -0.50
C PHE A 89 -1.78 9.74 -0.48
N VAL A 90 -1.26 9.37 -1.65
CA VAL A 90 -0.19 8.38 -1.75
C VAL A 90 1.15 9.11 -1.70
N GLN A 91 1.95 8.82 -0.68
CA GLN A 91 3.29 9.40 -0.55
C GLN A 91 4.24 8.81 -1.62
N PRO A 92 5.30 9.53 -2.01
CA PRO A 92 6.41 8.92 -2.74
C PRO A 92 7.00 7.75 -1.95
N LYS A 93 7.40 6.70 -2.67
CA LYS A 93 8.12 5.57 -2.07
C LYS A 93 9.42 6.03 -1.44
N SER A 94 9.83 5.34 -0.38
CA SER A 94 11.07 5.61 0.33
C SER A 94 12.21 4.70 -0.17
N PHE A 95 12.89 4.02 0.75
CA PHE A 95 13.98 3.11 0.47
C PHE A 95 13.46 1.77 -0.08
N GLU A 96 14.18 1.21 -1.03
CA GLU A 96 13.83 -0.06 -1.68
C GLU A 96 14.97 -1.07 -1.55
N VAL A 97 14.61 -2.34 -1.39
CA VAL A 97 15.54 -3.47 -1.37
C VAL A 97 15.11 -4.49 -2.41
N ALA A 98 16.04 -4.85 -3.30
CA ALA A 98 15.85 -5.95 -4.23
C ALA A 98 16.11 -7.28 -3.51
N ILE A 99 15.14 -8.19 -3.58
CA ILE A 99 15.24 -9.54 -3.00
C ILE A 99 15.07 -10.57 -4.11
N SER A 100 16.04 -11.48 -4.21
CA SER A 100 16.07 -12.52 -5.23
C SER A 100 16.69 -13.81 -4.67
N GLY A 101 16.63 -14.89 -5.47
CA GLY A 101 17.15 -16.20 -5.10
C GLY A 101 16.16 -17.00 -4.26
N GLY A 102 16.60 -17.45 -3.09
CA GLY A 102 15.94 -18.46 -2.24
C GLY A 102 14.65 -18.04 -1.53
N VAL A 103 13.93 -17.03 -2.02
CA VAL A 103 12.67 -16.55 -1.42
C VAL A 103 11.45 -16.96 -2.24
N SER A 104 10.28 -17.00 -1.61
CA SER A 104 9.03 -17.35 -2.29
C SER A 104 8.62 -16.35 -3.37
N ARG A 105 8.91 -15.05 -3.17
CA ARG A 105 8.53 -13.95 -4.07
C ARG A 105 9.71 -13.02 -4.30
N GLN A 106 10.36 -13.17 -5.44
CA GLN A 106 11.45 -12.29 -5.86
C GLN A 106 10.89 -10.97 -6.40
N ALA A 107 11.26 -9.84 -5.80
CA ALA A 107 10.80 -8.51 -6.20
C ALA A 107 11.65 -7.40 -5.55
N ILE A 108 11.29 -6.16 -5.84
CA ILE A 108 11.78 -4.98 -5.12
C ILE A 108 10.73 -4.62 -4.06
N PHE A 109 11.16 -4.52 -2.80
CA PHE A 109 10.30 -4.23 -1.66
C PHE A 109 10.63 -2.87 -1.06
N GLU A 110 9.61 -2.12 -0.69
CA GLU A 110 9.75 -0.86 0.04
C GLU A 110 9.98 -1.16 1.53
N ILE A 111 10.96 -0.48 2.12
CA ILE A 111 11.41 -0.69 3.49
C ILE A 111 11.25 0.62 4.27
N LEU A 112 10.58 0.54 5.42
CA LEU A 112 10.40 1.64 6.35
C LEU A 112 11.57 1.77 7.34
N PRO A 113 11.80 2.96 7.92
CA PRO A 113 12.79 3.14 8.96
C PRO A 113 12.56 2.18 10.14
N GLY A 114 13.60 1.43 10.51
CA GLY A 114 13.58 0.46 11.61
C GLY A 114 13.31 -0.99 11.18
N GLU A 115 12.90 -1.23 9.93
CA GLU A 115 12.74 -2.58 9.39
C GLU A 115 14.09 -3.21 9.05
N THR A 116 14.16 -4.53 9.20
CA THR A 116 15.38 -5.33 9.08
C THR A 116 15.39 -6.17 7.81
N VAL A 117 16.53 -6.81 7.52
CA VAL A 117 16.62 -7.83 6.44
C VAL A 117 15.63 -8.97 6.67
N TYR A 118 15.36 -9.32 7.93
CA TYR A 118 14.39 -10.37 8.25
C TYR A 118 12.96 -9.96 7.88
N ASP A 119 12.59 -8.70 8.11
CA ASP A 119 11.28 -8.17 7.69
C ASP A 119 11.16 -8.16 6.17
N ALA A 120 12.23 -7.76 5.47
CA ALA A 120 12.30 -7.80 4.02
C ALA A 120 12.06 -9.24 3.48
N ILE A 121 12.69 -10.25 4.10
CA ILE A 121 12.47 -11.67 3.76
C ILE A 121 11.01 -12.09 4.00
N LYS A 122 10.39 -11.65 5.10
CA LYS A 122 8.96 -11.89 5.34
C LYS A 122 8.07 -11.28 4.26
N PHE A 123 8.36 -10.06 3.83
CA PHE A 123 7.61 -9.42 2.72
C PHE A 123 7.73 -10.23 1.42
N ALA A 124 8.88 -10.87 1.20
CA ALA A 124 9.11 -11.82 0.11
C ALA A 124 8.43 -13.20 0.30
N GLY A 125 7.62 -13.38 1.34
CA GLY A 125 6.94 -14.65 1.62
C GLY A 125 7.87 -15.72 2.19
N ASP A 126 8.86 -15.31 2.98
CA ASP A 126 9.88 -16.15 3.59
C ASP A 126 10.75 -16.92 2.56
N ILE A 127 11.66 -17.74 3.09
CA ILE A 127 12.50 -18.64 2.31
C ILE A 127 11.62 -19.66 1.58
N SER A 128 11.87 -19.82 0.29
CA SER A 128 11.18 -20.82 -0.52
C SER A 128 11.45 -22.22 0.04
N PRO A 129 10.43 -23.09 0.19
CA PRO A 129 10.63 -24.49 0.57
C PRO A 129 11.56 -25.27 -0.37
N SER A 130 11.74 -24.79 -1.60
CA SER A 130 12.65 -25.40 -2.59
C SER A 130 14.11 -24.93 -2.48
N PHE A 131 14.41 -23.99 -1.58
CA PHE A 131 15.78 -23.49 -1.40
C PHE A 131 16.64 -24.55 -0.71
N MET A 132 17.73 -24.94 -1.36
CA MET A 132 18.68 -25.96 -0.87
C MET A 132 20.05 -25.38 -0.47
N GLY A 133 20.20 -24.05 -0.48
CA GLY A 133 21.46 -23.39 -0.13
C GLY A 133 21.59 -23.09 1.37
N ASP A 134 22.78 -22.64 1.77
CA ASP A 134 23.14 -22.31 3.16
C ASP A 134 23.66 -20.88 3.35
N SER A 135 23.77 -20.10 2.26
CA SER A 135 24.35 -18.75 2.28
C SER A 135 23.34 -17.64 1.97
N PHE A 136 23.43 -16.54 2.71
CA PHE A 136 22.76 -15.27 2.42
C PHE A 136 23.80 -14.19 2.12
N VAL A 137 23.59 -13.42 1.05
CA VAL A 137 24.47 -12.31 0.66
C VAL A 137 23.69 -11.02 0.73
N LEU A 138 24.20 -10.06 1.51
CA LEU A 138 23.65 -8.71 1.59
C LEU A 138 24.64 -7.76 0.93
N ASN A 139 24.20 -7.10 -0.13
CA ASN A 139 25.00 -6.10 -0.83
C ASN A 139 24.36 -4.73 -0.62
N ARG A 140 25.16 -3.74 -0.22
CA ARG A 140 24.74 -2.35 -0.13
C ARG A 140 25.28 -1.60 -1.34
N PHE A 141 24.41 -0.86 -2.01
CA PHE A 141 24.80 0.04 -3.09
C PHE A 141 24.77 1.49 -2.58
N GLU A 142 25.87 2.22 -2.75
CA GLU A 142 25.96 3.67 -2.56
C GLU A 142 26.44 4.28 -3.88
N ASP A 143 25.74 5.30 -4.40
CA ASP A 143 26.05 5.99 -5.66
C ASP A 143 26.26 5.06 -6.87
N GLY A 144 25.49 3.96 -6.93
CA GLY A 144 25.57 2.97 -8.02
C GLY A 144 26.75 2.01 -7.95
N MET A 145 27.58 2.09 -6.90
CA MET A 145 28.68 1.15 -6.66
C MET A 145 28.37 0.20 -5.51
N MET A 146 28.79 -1.05 -5.65
CA MET A 146 28.79 -2.05 -4.58
C MET A 146 29.76 -1.62 -3.49
N LYS A 147 29.30 -1.64 -2.24
CA LYS A 147 30.13 -1.45 -1.05
C LYS A 147 30.28 -2.80 -0.34
N ASP A 148 31.52 -3.17 -0.04
CA ASP A 148 31.88 -4.36 0.73
C ASP A 148 31.42 -4.27 2.20
#